data_AF-A0A1F8N9J6-F1
#
_entry.id   AF-A0A1F8N9J6-F1
#
_cell.length_a   1.000
_cell.length_b   1.000
_cell.length_c   1.000
_cell.angle_alpha   90.00
_cell.angle_beta   90.00
_cell.angle_gamma   90.00
#
_symmetry.space_group_name_H-M   'P 1'
#
loop_
_entity.id
_entity.type
_entity.pdbx_description
1 polymer ?
#
loop_
_entity_poly.entity_id
_entity_poly.type
_entity_poly.pdbx_seq_one_letter_code
_entity_poly.pdbx_strand_id
1 'polypeptide(L)'
;MLASYEQQALPDWPKDRPLGVMHCYAGDLMLALRYIQIGFVLSIPGTCTYPKGERVRAVAGGIPLRWMAVETDAPYLTPQSHRGHRNEPAYLVDTVARIAELRGDTFDGIASGTAVATARLFGLGDISAEGRSAPGEGEPQAQQDEVAR
;
A
#
# COMPACT_ATOMS: atom_id res chain seq x y z
N MET A 1 23.60 9.31 -2.43
CA MET A 1 22.64 9.98 -3.32
C MET A 1 22.54 9.08 -4.55
N LEU A 2 21.36 8.53 -4.85
CA LEU A 2 21.14 7.79 -6.09
C LEU A 2 21.34 8.73 -7.27
N ALA A 3 21.94 8.24 -8.35
CA ALA A 3 21.97 9.01 -9.59
C ALA A 3 20.52 9.26 -10.03
N SER A 4 20.18 10.51 -10.34
CA SER A 4 18.86 10.93 -10.82
C SER A 4 18.32 10.05 -11.97
N TYR A 5 19.22 9.42 -12.72
CA TYR A 5 18.92 8.46 -13.78
C TYR A 5 18.08 7.25 -13.34
N GLU A 6 18.37 6.64 -12.17
CA GLU A 6 17.66 5.41 -11.75
C GLU A 6 16.22 5.69 -11.29
N GLN A 7 15.91 6.90 -10.83
CA GLN A 7 14.54 7.31 -10.48
C GLN A 7 13.71 7.70 -11.71
N GLN A 8 14.34 8.16 -12.79
CA GLN A 8 13.66 8.67 -13.99
C GLN A 8 13.24 7.59 -14.99
N ALA A 9 13.71 6.34 -14.84
CA ALA A 9 13.45 5.25 -15.79
C ALA A 9 12.77 4.03 -15.15
N LEU A 10 11.87 4.25 -14.18
CA LEU A 10 11.08 3.15 -13.63
C LEU A 10 9.94 2.79 -14.60
N PRO A 11 9.77 1.49 -14.92
CA PRO A 11 8.85 1.09 -15.98
C PRO A 11 7.39 1.35 -15.59
N ASP A 12 6.51 1.41 -16.60
CA ASP A 12 5.09 1.20 -16.38
C ASP A 12 4.82 -0.23 -15.91
N TRP A 13 3.62 -0.49 -15.41
CA TRP A 13 3.25 -1.87 -15.06
C TRP A 13 3.20 -2.73 -16.33
N PRO A 14 3.78 -3.95 -16.30
CA PRO A 14 3.68 -4.88 -17.43
C PRO A 14 2.21 -5.15 -17.76
N LYS A 15 1.90 -5.19 -19.06
CA LYS A 15 0.55 -5.43 -19.60
C LYS A 15 0.38 -6.84 -20.16
N ASP A 16 1.49 -7.51 -20.41
CA ASP A 16 1.62 -8.82 -21.06
C ASP A 16 1.75 -9.98 -20.06
N ARG A 17 1.91 -9.69 -18.77
CA ARG A 17 2.03 -10.69 -17.69
C ARG A 17 1.55 -10.13 -16.34
N PRO A 18 1.21 -11.01 -15.37
CA PRO A 18 0.87 -10.58 -14.01
C PRO A 18 2.03 -9.90 -13.28
N LEU A 19 1.68 -9.06 -12.30
CA LEU A 19 2.63 -8.49 -11.33
C LEU A 19 3.06 -9.56 -10.31
N GLY A 20 4.28 -9.43 -9.82
CA GLY A 20 4.79 -10.20 -8.68
C GLY A 20 4.91 -9.34 -7.42
N VAL A 21 5.11 -9.98 -6.27
CA VAL A 21 5.41 -9.29 -5.00
C VAL A 21 6.62 -9.89 -4.32
N MET A 22 7.51 -9.02 -3.85
CA MET A 22 8.51 -9.38 -2.86
C MET A 22 7.88 -9.15 -1.48
N HIS A 23 7.27 -10.22 -0.97
CA HIS A 23 6.72 -10.28 0.38
C HIS A 23 7.82 -10.06 1.43
N CYS A 24 7.47 -9.41 2.53
CA CYS A 24 8.31 -9.12 3.69
C CYS A 24 9.69 -8.59 3.30
N TYR A 25 9.71 -7.51 2.51
CA TYR A 25 10.96 -7.05 1.92
C TYR A 25 11.94 -6.54 2.98
N ALA A 26 13.11 -7.18 3.06
CA ALA A 26 14.17 -6.89 4.03
C ALA A 26 15.52 -6.49 3.37
N GLY A 27 15.54 -6.37 2.04
CA GLY A 27 16.72 -5.93 1.29
C GLY A 27 16.95 -4.42 1.39
N ASP A 28 17.97 -3.92 0.69
CA ASP A 28 18.24 -2.48 0.59
C ASP A 28 17.45 -1.81 -0.54
N LEU A 29 17.54 -0.48 -0.63
CA LEU A 29 16.84 0.31 -1.65
C LEU A 29 17.35 0.00 -3.07
N MET A 30 18.64 -0.29 -3.25
CA MET A 30 19.21 -0.59 -4.58
C MET A 30 18.59 -1.85 -5.16
N LEU A 31 18.53 -2.91 -4.35
CA LEU A 31 17.92 -4.17 -4.75
C LEU A 31 16.41 -4.01 -4.96
N ALA A 32 15.74 -3.16 -4.17
CA ALA A 32 14.29 -2.91 -4.32
C ALA A 32 13.99 -2.30 -5.69
N LEU A 33 14.79 -1.32 -6.12
CA LEU A 33 14.63 -0.69 -7.43
C LEU A 33 14.86 -1.68 -8.59
N ARG A 34 15.79 -2.63 -8.44
CA ARG A 34 15.99 -3.71 -9.43
C ARG A 34 14.78 -4.64 -9.52
N TYR A 35 14.14 -4.97 -8.39
CA TYR A 35 12.90 -5.73 -8.40
C TYR A 35 11.75 -4.99 -9.08
N ILE A 36 11.64 -3.67 -8.84
CA ILE A 36 10.66 -2.81 -9.52
C ILE A 36 10.86 -2.82 -11.04
N GLN A 37 12.11 -2.72 -11.49
CA GLN A 37 12.45 -2.75 -12.93
C GLN A 37 11.95 -4.04 -13.62
N ILE A 38 11.88 -5.15 -12.90
CA ILE A 38 11.37 -6.43 -13.42
C ILE A 38 9.91 -6.70 -13.02
N GLY A 39 9.17 -5.68 -12.56
CA GLY A 39 7.72 -5.75 -12.37
C GLY A 39 7.26 -6.34 -11.03
N PHE A 40 8.05 -6.21 -9.97
CA PHE A 40 7.66 -6.62 -8.62
C PHE A 40 7.24 -5.42 -7.76
N VAL A 41 6.12 -5.58 -7.05
CA VAL A 41 5.70 -4.75 -5.93
C VAL A 41 6.47 -5.17 -4.68
N LEU A 42 6.82 -4.24 -3.80
CA LEU A 42 7.52 -4.52 -2.55
C LEU A 42 6.52 -4.42 -1.40
N SER A 43 6.39 -5.47 -0.60
CA SER A 43 5.56 -5.46 0.60
C SER A 43 6.38 -5.02 1.80
N ILE A 44 5.95 -3.95 2.47
CA ILE A 44 6.64 -3.35 3.61
C ILE A 44 5.99 -3.83 4.92
N PRO A 45 6.69 -4.64 5.74
CA PRO A 45 6.17 -5.10 7.02
C PRO A 45 6.38 -4.09 8.14
N GLY A 46 5.75 -4.32 9.29
CA GLY A 46 5.85 -3.48 10.49
C GLY A 46 7.26 -3.29 11.05
N THR A 47 8.27 -4.01 10.55
CA THR A 47 9.69 -3.80 10.89
C THR A 47 10.20 -2.39 10.56
N CYS A 48 9.52 -1.63 9.68
CA CYS A 48 9.82 -0.22 9.41
C CYS A 48 9.67 0.70 10.64
N THR A 49 8.89 0.26 11.63
CA THR A 49 8.69 0.95 12.91
C THR A 49 9.83 0.70 13.91
N TYR A 50 10.68 -0.31 13.69
CA TYR A 50 11.69 -0.73 14.67
C TYR A 50 12.86 0.25 14.73
N PRO A 51 13.47 0.52 15.91
CA PRO A 51 14.64 1.40 15.99
C PRO A 51 15.77 1.02 15.02
N LYS A 52 16.08 -0.28 14.89
CA LYS A 52 17.13 -0.85 14.03
C LYS A 52 16.67 -1.22 12.61
N GLY A 53 15.57 -0.62 12.13
CA GLY A 53 14.97 -0.88 10.82
C GLY A 53 15.50 0.02 9.70
N GLU A 54 16.76 0.44 9.70
CA GLU A 54 17.27 1.47 8.77
C GLU A 54 17.05 1.11 7.29
N ARG A 55 17.29 -0.16 6.91
CA ARG A 55 17.17 -0.61 5.51
C ARG A 55 15.73 -0.51 5.01
N VAL A 56 14.79 -1.09 5.75
CA VAL A 56 13.37 -1.06 5.38
C VAL A 56 12.82 0.38 5.42
N ARG A 57 13.31 1.25 6.33
CA ARG A 57 12.97 2.67 6.32
C ARG A 57 13.45 3.39 5.07
N ALA A 58 14.68 3.13 4.63
CA ALA A 58 15.22 3.70 3.39
C ALA A 58 14.42 3.24 2.17
N VAL A 59 13.95 1.99 2.15
CA VAL A 59 13.06 1.47 1.10
C VAL A 59 11.71 2.17 1.14
N ALA A 60 11.04 2.19 2.29
CA ALA A 60 9.74 2.83 2.48
C ALA A 60 9.73 4.33 2.10
N GLY A 61 10.80 5.06 2.44
CA GLY A 61 10.97 6.46 2.05
C GLY A 61 11.37 6.65 0.59
N GLY A 62 12.02 5.66 -0.03
CA GLY A 62 12.74 5.84 -1.31
C GLY A 62 12.07 5.26 -2.55
N ILE A 63 11.24 4.21 -2.43
CA ILE A 63 10.58 3.61 -3.61
C ILE A 63 9.33 4.43 -4.02
N PRO A 64 8.91 4.38 -5.30
CA PRO A 64 7.64 4.99 -5.70
C PRO A 64 6.44 4.29 -5.06
N LEU A 65 5.46 5.07 -4.62
CA LEU A 65 4.27 4.57 -3.91
C LEU A 65 3.48 3.53 -4.72
N ARG A 66 3.38 3.70 -6.05
CA ARG A 66 2.71 2.74 -6.95
C ARG A 66 3.35 1.34 -6.98
N TRP A 67 4.55 1.16 -6.42
CA TRP A 67 5.22 -0.14 -6.35
C TRP A 67 5.29 -0.68 -4.91
N MET A 68 4.51 -0.11 -4.00
CA MET A 68 4.51 -0.46 -2.58
C MET A 68 3.19 -1.10 -2.17
N ALA A 69 3.28 -2.22 -1.46
CA ALA A 69 2.22 -2.77 -0.63
C ALA A 69 2.65 -2.67 0.85
N VAL A 70 1.68 -2.80 1.75
CA VAL A 70 1.93 -2.87 3.20
C VAL A 70 1.36 -4.16 3.74
N GLU A 71 2.01 -4.73 4.75
CA GLU A 71 1.58 -5.97 5.37
C GLU A 71 1.92 -6.01 6.86
N THR A 72 1.28 -6.93 7.57
CA THR A 72 1.61 -7.23 8.96
C THR A 72 2.54 -8.44 9.09
N ASP A 73 2.39 -9.42 8.20
CA ASP A 73 2.95 -10.77 8.35
C ASP A 73 2.54 -11.42 9.70
N ALA A 74 1.32 -11.11 10.15
CA ALA A 74 0.75 -11.69 11.36
C ALA A 74 0.76 -13.24 11.28
N PRO A 75 1.20 -13.93 12.34
CA PRO A 75 1.34 -13.46 13.73
C PRO A 75 2.70 -12.84 14.09
N TYR A 76 3.61 -12.67 13.14
CA TYR A 76 4.99 -12.23 13.36
C TYR A 76 5.15 -10.72 13.15
N LEU A 77 6.36 -10.20 13.39
CA LEU A 77 6.77 -8.84 13.03
C LEU A 77 5.89 -7.73 13.62
N THR A 78 5.39 -7.92 14.84
CA THR A 78 4.59 -6.93 15.57
C THR A 78 5.25 -5.55 15.54
N PRO A 79 4.55 -4.48 15.13
CA PRO A 79 5.12 -3.14 15.06
C PRO A 79 5.60 -2.65 16.44
N GLN A 80 6.44 -1.62 16.44
CA GLN A 80 7.17 -1.15 17.62
C GLN A 80 6.25 -0.73 18.78
N SER A 81 5.12 -0.10 18.46
CA SER A 81 4.01 0.28 19.35
C SER A 81 3.41 -0.88 20.14
N HIS A 82 3.44 -2.10 19.59
CA HIS A 82 2.77 -3.28 20.14
C HIS A 82 3.75 -4.41 20.52
N ARG A 83 5.07 -4.12 20.59
CA ARG A 83 6.10 -5.15 20.86
C ARG A 83 5.82 -5.94 22.15
N GLY A 84 6.17 -7.21 22.11
CA GLY A 84 5.90 -8.16 23.20
C GLY A 84 4.55 -8.88 23.07
N HIS A 85 3.70 -8.46 22.13
CA HIS A 85 2.42 -9.10 21.83
C HIS A 85 2.44 -9.76 20.46
N ARG A 86 1.49 -10.68 20.22
CA ARG A 86 1.24 -11.29 18.91
C ARG A 86 0.83 -10.18 17.92
N ASN A 87 1.32 -10.26 16.68
CA ASN A 87 0.89 -9.32 15.65
C ASN A 87 -0.49 -9.69 15.11
N GLU A 88 -1.24 -8.69 14.67
CA GLU A 88 -2.59 -8.84 14.15
C GLU A 88 -2.80 -7.91 12.93
N PRO A 89 -3.70 -8.26 11.98
CA PRO A 89 -4.02 -7.41 10.84
C PRO A 89 -4.40 -5.96 11.21
N ALA A 90 -5.04 -5.76 12.39
CA ALA A 90 -5.42 -4.44 12.87
C ALA A 90 -4.23 -3.49 13.09
N TYR A 91 -3.02 -4.01 13.35
CA TYR A 91 -1.83 -3.21 13.57
C TYR A 91 -1.16 -2.72 12.28
N LEU A 92 -1.73 -3.04 11.11
CA LEU A 92 -1.26 -2.52 9.82
C LEU A 92 -1.23 -0.99 9.80
N VAL A 93 -2.15 -0.34 10.51
CA VAL A 93 -2.25 1.14 10.61
C VAL A 93 -0.95 1.78 11.10
N ASP A 94 -0.21 1.13 11.99
CA ASP A 94 1.06 1.66 12.50
C ASP A 94 2.17 1.61 11.45
N THR A 95 2.12 0.61 10.59
CA THR A 95 3.04 0.48 9.45
C THR A 95 2.78 1.61 8.45
N VAL A 96 1.51 1.87 8.13
CA VAL A 96 1.09 2.96 7.23
C VAL A 96 1.46 4.33 7.82
N ALA A 97 1.15 4.56 9.10
CA ALA A 97 1.50 5.81 9.78
C ALA A 97 3.02 6.07 9.75
N ARG A 98 3.82 5.04 10.02
CA ARG A 98 5.27 5.17 9.95
C ARG A 98 5.77 5.49 8.55
N ILE A 99 5.19 4.88 7.52
CA ILE A 99 5.56 5.16 6.12
C ILE A 99 5.21 6.60 5.74
N ALA A 100 4.05 7.11 6.18
CA ALA A 100 3.62 8.49 5.94
C ALA A 100 4.64 9.50 6.53
N GLU A 101 5.08 9.29 7.78
CA GLU A 101 6.15 10.09 8.40
C GLU A 101 7.46 10.05 7.60
N LEU A 102 7.88 8.86 7.17
CA LEU A 102 9.14 8.67 6.42
C LEU A 102 9.13 9.38 5.06
N ARG A 103 7.95 9.54 4.47
CA ARG A 103 7.75 10.11 3.13
C ARG A 103 7.36 11.59 3.17
N GLY A 104 7.01 12.13 4.34
CA GLY A 104 6.43 13.47 4.44
C GLY A 104 5.08 13.58 3.74
N ASP A 105 4.29 12.49 3.75
CA ASP A 105 2.99 12.37 3.10
C ASP A 105 1.88 12.16 4.14
N THR A 106 0.62 12.19 3.72
CA THR A 106 -0.55 11.94 4.58
C THR A 106 -0.79 10.44 4.78
N PHE A 107 -1.37 10.08 5.94
CA PHE A 107 -1.79 8.70 6.21
C PHE A 107 -2.74 8.18 5.10
N ASP A 108 -3.76 8.97 4.75
CA ASP A 108 -4.75 8.60 3.73
C ASP A 108 -4.12 8.46 2.34
N GLY A 109 -3.13 9.29 2.00
CA GLY A 109 -2.38 9.19 0.75
C GLY A 109 -1.62 7.88 0.65
N ILE A 110 -0.90 7.48 1.71
CA ILE A 110 -0.19 6.20 1.76
C ILE A 110 -1.17 5.02 1.76
N ALA A 111 -2.22 5.08 2.57
CA ALA A 111 -3.24 4.03 2.63
C ALA A 111 -3.90 3.81 1.27
N SER A 112 -4.35 4.88 0.62
CA SER A 112 -4.98 4.83 -0.70
C SER A 112 -4.01 4.34 -1.78
N GLY A 113 -2.79 4.88 -1.83
CA GLY A 113 -1.80 4.51 -2.84
C GLY A 113 -1.36 3.04 -2.74
N THR A 114 -1.10 2.55 -1.52
CA THR A 114 -0.74 1.15 -1.29
C THR A 114 -1.91 0.20 -1.52
N ALA A 115 -3.14 0.61 -1.20
CA ALA A 115 -4.34 -0.15 -1.51
C ALA A 115 -4.53 -0.30 -3.03
N VAL A 116 -4.39 0.79 -3.81
CA VAL A 116 -4.49 0.75 -5.28
C VAL A 116 -3.40 -0.17 -5.88
N ALA A 117 -2.16 -0.07 -5.40
CA ALA A 117 -1.09 -0.96 -5.84
C ALA A 117 -1.39 -2.43 -5.53
N THR A 118 -1.94 -2.71 -4.33
CA THR A 118 -2.35 -4.05 -3.90
C THR A 118 -3.52 -4.59 -4.73
N ALA A 119 -4.54 -3.78 -4.99
CA ALA A 119 -5.66 -4.17 -5.84
C ALA A 119 -5.23 -4.50 -7.27
N ARG A 120 -4.28 -3.71 -7.82
CA ARG A 120 -3.68 -3.99 -9.13
C ARG A 120 -2.87 -5.30 -9.12
N LEU A 121 -2.06 -5.52 -8.08
CA LEU A 121 -1.26 -6.73 -7.89
C LEU A 121 -2.13 -8.00 -7.86
N PHE A 122 -3.24 -7.97 -7.13
CA PHE A 122 -4.11 -9.14 -6.94
C PHE A 122 -5.34 -9.18 -7.86
N GLY A 123 -5.47 -8.23 -8.80
CA GLY A 123 -6.59 -8.20 -9.76
C GLY A 123 -7.95 -7.92 -9.13
N LEU A 124 -8.01 -7.11 -8.07
CA LEU A 124 -9.24 -6.83 -7.29
C LEU A 124 -10.14 -5.74 -7.91
N GLY A 125 -9.83 -5.27 -9.12
CA GLY A 125 -10.55 -4.18 -9.79
C GLY A 125 -10.04 -2.78 -9.43
N ASP A 126 -10.72 -1.75 -9.92
CA ASP A 126 -10.40 -0.35 -9.62
C ASP A 126 -11.06 0.09 -8.31
N ILE A 127 -10.25 0.32 -7.30
CA ILE A 127 -10.66 0.81 -5.97
C ILE A 127 -10.17 2.23 -5.70
N SER A 128 -9.74 2.95 -6.74
CA SER A 128 -9.37 4.36 -6.61
C SER A 128 -10.59 5.20 -6.21
N ALA A 129 -10.34 6.42 -5.71
CA ALA A 129 -11.43 7.35 -5.38
C ALA A 129 -12.30 7.68 -6.61
N GLU A 130 -11.71 7.64 -7.81
CA GLU A 130 -12.38 7.88 -9.09
C GLU A 130 -13.25 6.68 -9.52
N GLY A 131 -12.85 5.45 -9.15
CA GLY A 131 -13.59 4.21 -9.41
C GLY A 131 -14.70 3.90 -8.38
N ARG A 132 -14.71 4.56 -7.22
CA ARG A 132 -15.81 4.47 -6.26
C ARG A 132 -16.97 5.36 -6.71
N SER A 133 -17.91 4.79 -7.46
CA SER A 133 -19.25 5.36 -7.53
C SER A 133 -19.77 5.53 -6.11
N ALA A 134 -20.15 6.75 -5.72
CA ALA A 134 -20.75 7.02 -4.42
C ALA A 134 -21.88 6.00 -4.16
N PRO A 135 -22.04 5.48 -2.93
CA PRO A 135 -23.25 4.74 -2.60
C PRO A 135 -24.43 5.67 -2.92
N GLY A 136 -25.25 5.24 -3.88
CA GLY A 136 -26.33 6.05 -4.42
C GLY A 136 -27.15 6.65 -3.30
N GLU A 137 -27.27 7.97 -3.28
CA GLU A 137 -28.37 8.63 -2.60
C GLU A 137 -29.64 8.00 -3.18
N GLY A 138 -30.33 7.20 -2.35
CA GLY A 138 -31.58 6.58 -2.75
C GLY A 138 -32.53 7.67 -3.23
N GLU A 139 -32.97 7.56 -4.48
CA GLU A 139 -34.08 8.37 -4.98
C GLU A 139 -35.24 8.28 -3.96
N PRO A 140 -35.83 9.41 -3.53
CA PRO A 140 -37.03 9.36 -2.71
C PRO A 140 -38.13 8.70 -3.54
N GLN A 141 -38.53 7.49 -3.13
CA GLN A 141 -39.69 6.82 -3.68
C GLN A 141 -40.92 7.69 -3.41
N ALA A 142 -41.47 8.26 -4.48
CA ALA A 142 -42.74 8.97 -4.45
C ALA A 142 -43.83 7.98 -4.01
N GLN A 143 -44.36 8.21 -2.81
CA GLN A 143 -45.49 7.48 -2.27
C GLN A 143 -46.73 7.88 -3.07
N GLN A 144 -47.19 6.99 -3.94
CA GLN A 144 -48.51 7.09 -4.56
C GLN A 144 -49.52 6.54 -3.55
N ASP A 145 -50.23 7.44 -2.88
CA ASP A 145 -51.39 7.08 -2.06
C ASP A 145 -52.56 6.75 -2.99
N GLU A 146 -52.70 5.46 -3.30
CA GLU A 146 -53.93 4.88 -3.84
C GLU A 146 -54.82 4.48 -2.65
N VAL A 147 -55.81 5.32 -2.31
CA VAL A 147 -56.94 4.90 -1.48
C VAL A 147 -58.22 5.07 -2.28
N ALA A 148 -58.66 3.95 -2.85
CA ALA A 148 -60.01 3.74 -3.30
C ALA A 148 -60.94 3.56 -2.09
N ARG A 149 -61.88 4.49 -1.90
CA ARG A 149 -63.32 4.31 -1.62
C ARG A 149 -63.94 5.56 -1.01
#